data_AF-A0A525LCQ9-F1
#
_entry.id   AF-A0A525LCQ9-F1
#
_cell.length_a   1.000
_cell.length_b   1.000
_cell.length_c   1.000
_cell.angle_alpha   90.00
_cell.angle_beta   90.00
_cell.angle_gamma   90.00
#
_symmetry.space_group_name_H-M   'P 1'
#
loop_
_entity.id
_entity.type
_entity.pdbx_description
1 polymer ?
#
loop_
_entity_poly.entity_id
_entity_poly.type
_entity_poly.pdbx_seq_one_letter_code
_entity_poly.pdbx_strand_id
1 'polypeptide(L)'
;MSRILAFAPSFLAAALVAAAPLALAQPAPAPSASETISTSPAVPPPTPPAPIKPLIAQPVEMAPLAAPDAFTTPARDTGLPPTLWRGTSLQIVQAVLPRLAERPLSPAAAALALRVLGTGAQGPDGAGQDFVAARAAALLEQGDPRGAAAILARAPGLDRDPALAHVAAESALLAADDARACRIEETLSSGRDDIYWVRLRAYCQAVAGKAAEAQLSFDLSQSQAKDPIFTRLMTAKLAGGGQPGAASLRNGLDYALSRGLGLDLSAAKPAPAVAAALAASGPAEPTFDTSAIAADLAPIATAIHDRTDISYADFMGLLNAATPKTRQRTQAALLFDAVLQPSFPPAAAFLLNGVPPGRTSVALDVALDEASGAKRMGETALLALWECADAGPSGLSVGDRIRIVRALRRAGLDADARAFALEGLLALK
;
A
#
# COMPACT_ATOMS: atom_id res chain seq x y z
N MET A 1 45.62 31.10 -43.77
CA MET A 1 45.10 31.99 -44.85
C MET A 1 43.61 32.23 -44.63
N SER A 2 43.23 33.49 -44.45
CA SER A 2 41.94 34.20 -44.56
C SER A 2 40.62 33.41 -44.47
N ARG A 3 39.78 33.63 -43.44
CA ARG A 3 38.71 34.66 -43.33
C ARG A 3 37.73 34.68 -44.53
N ILE A 4 36.43 34.50 -44.25
CA ILE A 4 35.32 35.43 -44.59
C ILE A 4 34.05 35.03 -43.80
N LEU A 5 33.47 36.04 -43.14
CA LEU A 5 32.15 36.10 -42.50
C LEU A 5 31.07 36.45 -43.53
N ALA A 6 29.85 35.94 -43.34
CA ALA A 6 28.55 36.48 -43.79
C ALA A 6 27.49 35.37 -43.59
N PHE A 7 26.21 35.55 -43.32
CA PHE A 7 25.33 36.64 -42.85
C PHE A 7 23.97 35.93 -42.68
N ALA A 8 23.24 36.14 -41.58
CA ALA A 8 21.92 35.52 -41.37
C ALA A 8 20.81 36.27 -42.16
N PRO A 9 19.71 35.60 -42.55
CA PRO A 9 18.46 36.29 -42.81
C PRO A 9 17.49 36.11 -41.64
N SER A 10 17.06 37.24 -41.09
CA SER A 10 15.95 37.39 -40.16
C SER A 10 14.63 37.04 -40.84
N PHE A 11 13.85 36.14 -40.24
CA PHE A 11 12.41 36.03 -40.50
C PHE A 11 11.64 36.47 -39.26
N LEU A 12 11.00 37.63 -39.39
CA LEU A 12 9.94 38.11 -38.50
C LEU A 12 8.75 37.15 -38.61
N ALA A 13 8.36 36.52 -37.50
CA ALA A 13 7.03 35.92 -37.35
C ALA A 13 6.24 36.75 -36.33
N ALA A 14 5.21 37.43 -36.82
CA ALA A 14 4.31 38.28 -36.06
C ALA A 14 3.44 37.43 -35.12
N ALA A 15 3.54 37.67 -33.82
CA ALA A 15 2.61 37.16 -32.83
C ALA A 15 1.36 38.05 -32.79
N LEU A 16 0.24 37.52 -33.27
CA LEU A 16 -1.09 38.12 -33.14
C LEU A 16 -1.58 37.90 -31.70
N VAL A 17 -1.59 38.94 -30.88
CA VAL A 17 -2.18 38.91 -29.52
C VAL A 17 -3.68 39.13 -29.65
N ALA A 18 -4.47 38.12 -29.28
CA ALA A 18 -5.91 38.24 -29.13
C ALA A 18 -6.25 38.99 -27.84
N ALA A 19 -6.92 40.14 -27.97
CA ALA A 19 -7.42 40.94 -26.87
C ALA A 19 -8.69 40.30 -26.28
N ALA A 20 -8.67 39.96 -24.99
CA ALA A 20 -9.86 39.66 -24.21
C ALA A 20 -10.39 40.96 -23.56
N PRO A 21 -11.71 41.18 -23.50
CA PRO A 21 -12.26 42.40 -22.92
C PRO A 21 -12.20 42.36 -21.39
N LEU A 22 -11.67 43.44 -20.79
CA LEU A 22 -11.82 43.71 -19.36
C LEU A 22 -13.30 43.98 -19.04
N ALA A 23 -13.91 43.10 -18.25
CA ALA A 23 -15.17 43.39 -17.58
C ALA A 23 -14.87 44.21 -16.31
N LEU A 24 -15.34 45.46 -16.29
CA LEU A 24 -15.36 46.34 -15.12
C LEU A 24 -16.36 45.78 -14.09
N ALA A 25 -15.86 45.34 -12.94
CA ALA A 25 -16.69 45.05 -11.78
C ALA A 25 -17.14 46.37 -11.12
N GLN A 26 -18.46 46.57 -11.04
CA GLN A 26 -19.09 47.73 -10.39
C GLN A 26 -19.02 47.63 -8.85
N PRO A 27 -18.86 48.74 -8.12
CA PRO A 27 -18.98 48.77 -6.66
C PRO A 27 -20.44 48.71 -6.22
N ALA A 28 -20.72 47.93 -5.18
CA ALA A 28 -22.04 47.79 -4.56
C ALA A 28 -22.50 49.08 -3.82
N PRO A 29 -23.82 49.36 -3.74
CA PRO A 29 -24.34 50.59 -3.15
C PRO A 29 -24.39 50.55 -1.61
N ALA A 30 -24.06 51.69 -1.00
CA ALA A 30 -24.20 51.95 0.43
C ALA A 30 -25.66 52.17 0.85
N PRO A 31 -26.07 51.76 2.07
CA PRO A 31 -27.37 52.13 2.62
C PRO A 31 -27.37 53.54 3.21
N SER A 32 -28.33 54.35 2.77
CA SER A 32 -28.63 55.68 3.28
C SER A 32 -29.24 55.62 4.68
N ALA A 33 -28.65 56.32 5.64
CA ALA A 33 -29.29 56.68 6.91
C ALA A 33 -29.43 58.20 6.95
N SER A 34 -30.68 58.67 6.97
CA SER A 34 -31.03 60.08 7.08
C SER A 34 -30.69 60.62 8.46
N GLU A 35 -29.88 61.68 8.50
CA GLU A 35 -29.71 62.54 9.66
C GLU A 35 -30.96 63.40 9.89
N THR A 36 -31.56 63.28 11.07
CA THR A 36 -32.32 64.37 11.69
C THR A 36 -31.48 64.94 12.83
N ILE A 37 -31.03 66.18 12.63
CA ILE A 37 -30.36 67.00 13.63
C ILE A 37 -31.37 67.31 14.73
N SER A 38 -31.11 66.83 15.95
CA SER A 38 -31.80 67.29 17.15
C SER A 38 -30.78 67.75 18.18
N THR A 39 -31.02 68.96 18.66
CA THR A 39 -30.18 69.82 19.49
C THR A 39 -29.69 69.19 20.78
N SER A 40 -28.43 69.49 21.12
CA SER A 40 -27.75 69.16 22.38
C SER A 40 -28.46 69.75 23.61
N PRO A 41 -28.57 68.97 24.70
CA PRO A 41 -28.50 69.48 26.05
C PRO A 41 -27.32 68.90 26.84
N ALA A 42 -26.91 69.65 27.86
CA ALA A 42 -25.68 69.54 28.64
C ALA A 42 -25.44 68.19 29.36
N VAL A 43 -24.15 67.87 29.51
CA VAL A 43 -23.59 66.71 30.23
C VAL A 43 -23.76 66.86 31.75
N PRO A 44 -24.41 65.91 32.46
CA PRO A 44 -24.34 65.82 33.92
C PRO A 44 -23.07 65.07 34.38
N PRO A 45 -22.58 65.30 35.62
CA PRO A 45 -21.31 64.78 36.11
C PRO A 45 -21.32 63.26 36.34
N PRO A 46 -20.14 62.60 36.36
CA PRO A 46 -20.03 61.14 36.37
C PRO A 46 -20.45 60.52 37.71
N THR A 47 -21.32 59.52 37.64
CA THR A 47 -21.68 58.60 38.74
C THR A 47 -20.54 57.59 38.99
N PRO A 48 -20.28 57.17 40.25
CA PRO A 48 -19.18 56.24 40.56
C PRO A 48 -19.42 54.82 40.04
N PRO A 49 -18.35 54.06 39.75
CA PRO A 49 -18.45 52.76 39.07
C PRO A 49 -19.06 51.68 39.97
N ALA A 50 -19.97 50.88 39.39
CA ALA A 50 -20.52 49.69 40.01
C ALA A 50 -19.46 48.58 40.16
N PRO A 51 -19.57 47.71 41.19
CA PRO A 51 -18.57 46.68 41.46
C PRO A 51 -18.53 45.62 40.34
N ILE A 52 -17.32 45.35 39.85
CA ILE A 52 -17.05 44.34 38.82
C ILE A 52 -17.29 42.95 39.41
N LYS A 53 -18.24 42.21 38.84
CA LYS A 53 -18.49 40.81 39.17
C LYS A 53 -17.30 39.97 38.67
N PRO A 54 -16.65 39.15 39.52
CA PRO A 54 -15.50 38.37 39.07
C PRO A 54 -15.94 37.35 38.02
N LEU A 55 -15.29 37.40 36.85
CA LEU A 55 -15.45 36.43 35.79
C LEU A 55 -14.85 35.10 36.28
N ILE A 56 -15.70 34.17 36.67
CA ILE A 56 -15.28 32.81 37.02
C ILE A 56 -14.72 32.19 35.74
N ALA A 57 -13.43 31.89 35.72
CA ALA A 57 -12.80 31.18 34.62
C ALA A 57 -13.49 29.82 34.45
N GLN A 58 -14.06 29.56 33.28
CA GLN A 58 -14.58 28.23 32.99
C GLN A 58 -13.39 27.25 33.00
N PRO A 59 -13.47 26.12 33.73
CA PRO A 59 -12.43 25.12 33.69
C PRO A 59 -12.33 24.59 32.25
N VAL A 60 -11.13 24.68 31.66
CA VAL A 60 -10.82 23.99 30.40
C VAL A 60 -10.91 22.50 30.71
N GLU A 61 -12.05 21.91 30.35
CA GLU A 61 -12.29 20.49 30.49
C GLU A 61 -11.39 19.79 29.46
N MET A 62 -10.26 19.26 29.92
CA MET A 62 -9.40 18.40 29.10
C MET A 62 -10.14 17.09 28.88
N ALA A 63 -10.99 17.05 27.85
CA ALA A 63 -11.49 15.79 27.34
C ALA A 63 -10.26 14.94 26.97
N PRO A 64 -10.04 13.77 27.61
CA PRO A 64 -8.92 12.92 27.25
C PRO A 64 -9.04 12.58 25.77
N LEU A 65 -7.99 12.89 24.99
CA LEU A 65 -7.93 12.49 23.59
C LEU A 65 -8.11 10.98 23.54
N ALA A 66 -9.05 10.50 22.72
CA ALA A 66 -9.19 9.09 22.45
C ALA A 66 -7.83 8.54 22.00
N ALA A 67 -7.45 7.36 22.52
CA ALA A 67 -6.23 6.71 22.08
C ALA A 67 -6.26 6.59 20.55
N PRO A 68 -5.15 6.89 19.84
CA PRO A 68 -5.10 6.74 18.39
C PRO A 68 -5.54 5.32 18.00
N ASP A 69 -6.22 5.18 16.87
CA ASP A 69 -6.53 3.85 16.33
C ASP A 69 -5.28 3.22 15.65
N ALA A 70 -5.34 1.94 15.31
CA ALA A 70 -4.23 1.22 14.67
C ALA A 70 -3.86 1.72 13.26
N PHE A 71 -4.71 2.52 12.62
CA PHE A 71 -4.58 2.99 11.24
C PHE A 71 -4.12 4.44 11.14
N THR A 72 -4.27 5.23 12.20
CA THR A 72 -3.91 6.65 12.25
C THR A 72 -2.42 6.88 12.02
N THR A 73 -1.54 6.01 12.55
CA THR A 73 -0.09 6.14 12.34
C THR A 73 0.26 5.76 10.89
N PRO A 74 0.84 6.66 10.08
CA PRO A 74 1.27 6.33 8.72
C PRO A 74 2.52 5.44 8.75
N ALA A 75 2.57 4.47 7.84
CA ALA A 75 3.80 3.72 7.54
C ALA A 75 4.70 4.52 6.60
N ARG A 76 4.07 5.21 5.63
CA ARG A 76 4.71 6.06 4.62
C ARG A 76 3.68 7.00 3.99
N ASP A 77 4.14 7.95 3.17
CA ASP A 77 3.27 8.70 2.28
C ASP A 77 2.88 7.84 1.08
N THR A 78 1.58 7.75 0.82
CA THR A 78 0.97 6.90 -0.20
C THR A 78 0.14 7.69 -1.20
N GLY A 79 -0.06 9.00 -0.96
CA GLY A 79 -0.97 9.84 -1.74
C GLY A 79 -2.46 9.52 -1.59
N LEU A 80 -2.85 8.55 -0.75
CA LEU A 80 -4.26 8.24 -0.48
C LEU A 80 -4.88 9.24 0.53
N PRO A 81 -6.17 9.57 0.40
CA PRO A 81 -6.80 10.60 1.21
C PRO A 81 -6.98 10.15 2.68
N PRO A 82 -7.08 11.09 3.64
CA PRO A 82 -7.35 10.76 5.04
C PRO A 82 -8.74 10.15 5.27
N THR A 83 -9.60 10.18 4.25
CA THR A 83 -10.94 9.57 4.26
C THR A 83 -10.94 8.13 3.78
N LEU A 84 -9.77 7.52 3.55
CA LEU A 84 -9.62 6.16 2.99
C LEU A 84 -10.54 5.14 3.65
N TRP A 85 -10.55 5.09 4.98
CA TRP A 85 -11.29 4.09 5.75
C TRP A 85 -12.76 4.45 6.03
N ARG A 86 -13.23 5.61 5.57
CA ARG A 86 -14.60 6.06 5.82
C ARG A 86 -15.63 5.04 5.31
N GLY A 87 -16.49 4.59 6.22
CA GLY A 87 -17.55 3.62 5.92
C GLY A 87 -17.06 2.18 5.75
N THR A 88 -15.77 1.90 5.99
CA THR A 88 -15.22 0.54 5.93
C THR A 88 -15.69 -0.28 7.12
N SER A 89 -16.17 -1.50 6.88
CA SER A 89 -16.55 -2.44 7.95
C SER A 89 -15.34 -2.97 8.71
N LEU A 90 -15.42 -2.95 10.04
CA LEU A 90 -14.43 -3.57 10.93
C LEU A 90 -14.31 -5.08 10.72
N GLN A 91 -15.42 -5.76 10.42
CA GLN A 91 -15.46 -7.21 10.18
C GLN A 91 -14.64 -7.59 8.94
N ILE A 92 -14.67 -6.75 7.90
CA ILE A 92 -13.84 -6.95 6.71
C ILE A 92 -12.36 -6.79 7.08
N VAL A 93 -12.00 -5.81 7.90
CA VAL A 93 -10.61 -5.63 8.37
C VAL A 93 -10.12 -6.86 9.15
N GLN A 94 -10.94 -7.36 10.08
CA GLN A 94 -10.65 -8.58 10.87
C GLN A 94 -10.47 -9.81 9.99
N ALA A 95 -11.27 -9.95 8.93
CA ALA A 95 -11.17 -11.07 8.01
C ALA A 95 -9.93 -10.96 7.09
N VAL A 96 -9.62 -9.77 6.60
CA VAL A 96 -8.63 -9.59 5.53
C VAL A 96 -7.21 -9.50 6.05
N LEU A 97 -6.92 -8.74 7.11
CA LEU A 97 -5.54 -8.52 7.54
C LEU A 97 -4.73 -9.79 7.81
N PRO A 98 -5.25 -10.81 8.52
CA PRO A 98 -4.51 -12.05 8.73
C PRO A 98 -4.14 -12.74 7.42
N ARG A 99 -5.06 -12.76 6.43
CA ARG A 99 -4.83 -13.38 5.11
C ARG A 99 -3.70 -12.68 4.35
N LEU A 100 -3.61 -11.36 4.46
CA LEU A 100 -2.53 -10.57 3.84
C LEU A 100 -1.17 -10.80 4.51
N ALA A 101 -1.15 -11.34 5.72
CA ALA A 101 0.07 -11.68 6.45
C ALA A 101 0.50 -13.16 6.24
N GLU A 102 -0.27 -13.97 5.52
CA GLU A 102 0.05 -15.40 5.33
C GLU A 102 1.07 -15.66 4.21
N ARG A 103 1.01 -14.88 3.13
CA ARG A 103 1.85 -15.08 1.95
C ARG A 103 1.92 -13.84 1.07
N PRO A 104 2.94 -13.74 0.20
CA PRO A 104 3.00 -12.69 -0.80
C PRO A 104 1.86 -12.79 -1.82
N LEU A 105 1.26 -11.66 -2.16
CA LEU A 105 0.27 -11.56 -3.23
C LEU A 105 0.94 -11.36 -4.60
N SER A 106 0.13 -11.33 -5.67
CA SER A 106 0.62 -10.94 -6.99
C SER A 106 1.14 -9.49 -6.99
N PRO A 107 2.06 -9.11 -7.90
CA PRO A 107 2.61 -7.75 -7.94
C PRO A 107 1.58 -6.62 -7.84
N ALA A 108 0.47 -6.69 -8.58
CA ALA A 108 -0.59 -5.67 -8.53
C ALA A 108 -1.31 -5.64 -7.17
N ALA A 109 -1.60 -6.81 -6.60
CA ALA A 109 -2.30 -6.92 -5.33
C ALA A 109 -1.40 -6.54 -4.13
N ALA A 110 -0.12 -6.94 -4.15
CA ALA A 110 0.86 -6.53 -3.15
C ALA A 110 1.04 -5.00 -3.16
N ALA A 111 1.11 -4.38 -4.34
CA ALA A 111 1.19 -2.92 -4.46
C ALA A 111 -0.03 -2.22 -3.86
N LEU A 112 -1.24 -2.71 -4.14
CA LEU A 112 -2.48 -2.21 -3.55
C LEU A 112 -2.47 -2.37 -2.03
N ALA A 113 -2.12 -3.56 -1.51
CA ALA A 113 -2.04 -3.84 -0.08
C ALA A 113 -1.06 -2.89 0.61
N LEU A 114 0.15 -2.75 0.07
CA LEU A 114 1.16 -1.86 0.60
C LEU A 114 0.71 -0.40 0.61
N ARG A 115 0.02 0.07 -0.45
CA ARG A 115 -0.46 1.46 -0.52
C ARG A 115 -1.60 1.72 0.47
N VAL A 116 -2.56 0.81 0.55
CA VAL A 116 -3.71 0.94 1.45
C VAL A 116 -3.29 0.81 2.91
N LEU A 117 -2.54 -0.24 3.26
CA LEU A 117 -2.08 -0.47 4.63
C LEU A 117 -1.01 0.53 5.07
N GLY A 118 -0.24 1.10 4.14
CA GLY A 118 0.76 2.12 4.44
C GLY A 118 0.18 3.48 4.83
N THR A 119 -1.08 3.74 4.48
CA THR A 119 -1.73 5.06 4.64
C THR A 119 -2.10 5.31 6.10
N GLY A 120 -1.68 6.46 6.63
CA GLY A 120 -2.15 6.97 7.93
C GLY A 120 -3.48 7.69 7.79
N ALA A 121 -4.56 7.13 8.33
CA ALA A 121 -5.90 7.71 8.30
C ALA A 121 -6.71 7.21 9.49
N GLN A 122 -7.75 7.95 9.90
CA GLN A 122 -8.67 7.47 10.94
C GLN A 122 -9.26 6.14 10.50
N GLY A 123 -9.05 5.10 11.28
CA GLY A 123 -9.44 3.73 10.96
C GLY A 123 -10.97 3.53 10.94
N PRO A 124 -11.42 2.34 10.54
CA PRO A 124 -12.81 1.92 10.71
C PRO A 124 -13.29 2.11 12.16
N ASP A 125 -14.57 2.38 12.35
CA ASP A 125 -15.15 2.51 13.70
C ASP A 125 -14.91 1.23 14.52
N GLY A 126 -14.28 1.38 15.68
CA GLY A 126 -13.91 0.27 16.55
C GLY A 126 -12.56 -0.41 16.23
N ALA A 127 -11.78 0.10 15.27
CA ALA A 127 -10.44 -0.39 14.98
C ALA A 127 -9.43 0.00 16.08
N GLY A 128 -9.40 -0.77 17.16
CA GLY A 128 -8.49 -0.55 18.28
C GLY A 128 -7.02 -0.85 17.95
N GLN A 129 -6.18 -0.78 18.98
CA GLN A 129 -4.73 -1.06 18.90
C GLN A 129 -4.42 -2.53 18.61
N ASP A 130 -5.38 -3.44 18.79
CA ASP A 130 -5.29 -4.87 18.49
C ASP A 130 -4.97 -5.17 17.01
N PHE A 131 -5.28 -4.24 16.11
CA PHE A 131 -4.97 -4.38 14.69
C PHE A 131 -3.54 -3.98 14.30
N VAL A 132 -2.76 -3.35 15.19
CA VAL A 132 -1.41 -2.88 14.85
C VAL A 132 -0.50 -4.04 14.44
N ALA A 133 -0.54 -5.15 15.18
CA ALA A 133 0.24 -6.33 14.86
C ALA A 133 -0.14 -6.92 13.49
N ALA A 134 -1.43 -7.11 13.24
CA ALA A 134 -1.92 -7.66 11.98
C ALA A 134 -1.60 -6.74 10.78
N ARG A 135 -1.75 -5.42 10.94
CA ARG A 135 -1.39 -4.43 9.91
C ARG A 135 0.10 -4.44 9.61
N ALA A 136 0.94 -4.46 10.64
CA ALA A 136 2.39 -4.50 10.48
C ALA A 136 2.87 -5.83 9.88
N ALA A 137 2.27 -6.96 10.28
CA ALA A 137 2.56 -8.27 9.71
C ALA A 137 2.22 -8.32 8.22
N ALA A 138 1.05 -7.80 7.81
CA ALA A 138 0.67 -7.71 6.42
C ALA A 138 1.63 -6.81 5.61
N LEU A 139 2.05 -5.66 6.16
CA LEU A 139 3.05 -4.81 5.50
C LEU A 139 4.39 -5.53 5.32
N LEU A 140 4.87 -6.23 6.36
CA LEU A 140 6.11 -7.00 6.31
C LEU A 140 6.03 -8.08 5.22
N GLU A 141 4.98 -8.90 5.25
CA GLU A 141 4.80 -10.03 4.32
C GLU A 141 4.69 -9.57 2.86
N GLN A 142 3.99 -8.46 2.61
CA GLN A 142 3.85 -7.90 1.27
C GLN A 142 5.10 -7.14 0.79
N GLY A 143 6.13 -6.98 1.63
CA GLY A 143 7.41 -6.40 1.22
C GLY A 143 7.63 -4.94 1.64
N ASP A 144 7.14 -4.52 2.80
CA ASP A 144 7.44 -3.21 3.40
C ASP A 144 7.90 -3.32 4.87
N PRO A 145 9.10 -3.88 5.12
CA PRO A 145 9.65 -3.95 6.47
C PRO A 145 9.92 -2.57 7.09
N ARG A 146 10.18 -1.55 6.27
CA ARG A 146 10.41 -0.18 6.76
C ARG A 146 9.12 0.46 7.24
N GLY A 147 8.03 0.32 6.48
CA GLY A 147 6.70 0.76 6.90
C GLY A 147 6.19 0.01 8.13
N ALA A 148 6.41 -1.31 8.19
CA ALA A 148 6.11 -2.10 9.38
C ALA A 148 6.88 -1.57 10.61
N ALA A 149 8.20 -1.35 10.48
CA ALA A 149 9.01 -0.77 11.56
C ALA A 149 8.55 0.64 11.98
N ALA A 150 8.10 1.47 11.04
CA ALA A 150 7.63 2.82 11.31
C ALA A 150 6.36 2.84 12.19
N ILE A 151 5.40 1.95 11.90
CA ILE A 151 4.19 1.79 12.72
C ILE A 151 4.56 1.23 14.11
N LEU A 152 5.45 0.23 14.16
CA LEU A 152 5.81 -0.46 15.40
C LEU A 152 6.69 0.36 16.34
N ALA A 153 7.39 1.39 15.84
CA ALA A 153 8.27 2.24 16.66
C ALA A 153 7.56 2.93 17.84
N ARG A 154 6.23 3.04 17.78
CA ARG A 154 5.40 3.69 18.81
C ARG A 154 4.33 2.75 19.39
N ALA A 155 4.33 1.48 19.00
CA ALA A 155 3.32 0.54 19.44
C ALA A 155 3.56 0.13 20.91
N PRO A 156 2.56 0.26 21.81
CA PRO A 156 2.67 -0.24 23.16
C PRO A 156 2.61 -1.77 23.20
N GLY A 157 3.12 -2.38 24.28
CA GLY A 157 2.94 -3.82 24.55
C GLY A 157 3.83 -4.77 23.75
N LEU A 158 4.90 -4.26 23.12
CA LEU A 158 5.86 -5.07 22.38
C LEU A 158 6.50 -6.19 23.22
N ASP A 159 6.62 -6.00 24.53
CA ASP A 159 7.16 -6.97 25.49
C ASP A 159 6.17 -8.09 25.87
N ARG A 160 4.90 -7.98 25.48
CA ARG A 160 3.81 -8.88 25.94
C ARG A 160 3.01 -9.51 24.81
N ASP A 161 3.15 -8.99 23.60
CA ASP A 161 2.50 -9.50 22.40
C ASP A 161 3.55 -10.15 21.49
N PRO A 162 3.61 -11.49 21.43
CA PRO A 162 4.59 -12.20 20.61
C PRO A 162 4.38 -11.98 19.11
N ALA A 163 3.16 -11.71 18.64
CA ALA A 163 2.91 -11.41 17.23
C ALA A 163 3.46 -10.03 16.86
N LEU A 164 3.20 -9.03 17.69
CA LEU A 164 3.75 -7.67 17.54
C LEU A 164 5.30 -7.69 17.60
N ALA A 165 5.85 -8.41 18.58
CA ALA A 165 7.28 -8.57 18.77
C ALA A 165 7.94 -9.26 17.58
N HIS A 166 7.31 -10.28 17.00
CA HIS A 166 7.85 -11.03 15.87
C HIS A 166 8.06 -10.10 14.66
N VAL A 167 7.03 -9.31 14.30
CA VAL A 167 7.14 -8.37 13.18
C VAL A 167 8.22 -7.32 13.45
N ALA A 168 8.35 -6.84 14.69
CA ALA A 168 9.38 -5.86 15.05
C ALA A 168 10.80 -6.44 14.97
N ALA A 169 10.99 -7.69 15.42
CA ALA A 169 12.27 -8.39 15.34
C ALA A 169 12.67 -8.65 13.89
N GLU A 170 11.76 -9.18 13.06
CA GLU A 170 12.01 -9.38 11.62
C GLU A 170 12.34 -8.06 10.91
N SER A 171 11.58 -7.00 11.18
CA SER A 171 11.84 -5.68 10.59
C SER A 171 13.21 -5.14 11.01
N ALA A 172 13.65 -5.40 12.24
CA ALA A 172 14.98 -5.01 12.73
C ALA A 172 16.10 -5.82 12.05
N LEU A 173 15.94 -7.14 11.91
CA LEU A 173 16.90 -8.01 11.21
C LEU A 173 17.06 -7.59 9.74
N LEU A 174 15.94 -7.25 9.08
CA LEU A 174 15.91 -6.74 7.71
C LEU A 174 16.57 -5.36 7.58
N ALA A 175 16.45 -4.52 8.59
CA ALA A 175 17.17 -3.25 8.69
C ALA A 175 18.65 -3.40 9.09
N ALA A 176 19.16 -4.64 9.22
CA ALA A 176 20.49 -4.97 9.72
C ALA A 176 20.78 -4.44 11.15
N ASP A 177 19.73 -4.20 11.95
CA ASP A 177 19.81 -3.84 13.37
C ASP A 177 19.64 -5.10 14.23
N ASP A 178 20.64 -5.98 14.18
CA ASP A 178 20.68 -7.23 14.96
C ASP A 178 20.53 -6.96 16.46
N ALA A 179 21.11 -5.85 16.93
CA ALA A 179 21.08 -5.47 18.33
C ALA A 179 19.64 -5.18 18.80
N ARG A 180 18.83 -4.51 17.99
CA ARG A 180 17.40 -4.30 18.30
C ARG A 180 16.62 -5.60 18.27
N ALA A 181 16.82 -6.45 17.28
CA ALA A 181 16.14 -7.75 17.21
C ALA A 181 16.42 -8.60 18.47
N CYS A 182 17.68 -8.63 18.92
CA CYS A 182 18.06 -9.36 20.13
C CYS A 182 17.49 -8.74 21.42
N ARG A 183 17.43 -7.41 21.53
CA ARG A 183 16.74 -6.77 22.67
C ARG A 183 15.24 -7.11 22.70
N ILE A 184 14.59 -7.20 21.55
CA ILE A 184 13.17 -7.59 21.47
C ILE A 184 12.99 -9.03 21.96
N GLU A 185 13.83 -9.97 21.50
CA GLU A 185 13.81 -11.35 22.00
C GLU A 185 14.00 -11.39 23.52
N GLU A 186 15.01 -10.71 24.04
CA GLU A 186 15.35 -10.71 25.48
C GLU A 186 14.24 -10.12 26.36
N THR A 187 13.54 -9.09 25.89
CA THR A 187 12.50 -8.37 26.67
C THR A 187 11.12 -8.99 26.58
N LEU A 188 10.85 -9.82 25.57
CA LEU A 188 9.58 -10.52 25.43
C LEU A 188 9.30 -11.40 26.66
N SER A 189 8.11 -11.28 27.24
CA SER A 189 7.74 -11.92 28.51
C SER A 189 6.84 -13.15 28.35
N SER A 190 6.16 -13.30 27.22
CA SER A 190 5.19 -14.37 26.90
C SER A 190 5.51 -15.01 25.53
N GLY A 191 5.09 -16.26 25.31
CA GLY A 191 5.25 -16.95 24.02
C GLY A 191 6.71 -17.21 23.60
N ARG A 192 7.68 -17.11 24.51
CA ARG A 192 9.12 -17.25 24.20
C ARG A 192 9.55 -18.69 23.85
N ASP A 193 8.64 -19.65 24.01
CA ASP A 193 8.80 -21.06 23.70
C ASP A 193 8.42 -21.39 22.25
N ASP A 194 7.73 -20.49 21.54
CA ASP A 194 7.46 -20.65 20.11
C ASP A 194 8.76 -20.78 19.32
N ILE A 195 8.71 -21.62 18.29
CA ILE A 195 9.88 -22.00 17.48
C ILE A 195 10.69 -20.81 16.96
N TYR A 196 10.01 -19.73 16.55
CA TYR A 196 10.68 -18.51 16.07
C TYR A 196 11.59 -17.92 17.14
N TRP A 197 11.07 -17.75 18.35
CA TRP A 197 11.79 -17.13 19.46
C TRP A 197 12.95 -17.98 19.95
N VAL A 198 12.81 -19.30 19.97
CA VAL A 198 13.92 -20.21 20.30
C VAL A 198 15.05 -20.11 19.27
N ARG A 199 14.71 -20.01 17.98
CA ARG A 199 15.71 -19.82 16.91
C ARG A 199 16.39 -18.45 16.96
N LEU A 200 15.61 -17.39 17.18
CA LEU A 200 16.16 -16.03 17.33
C LEU A 200 17.07 -15.94 18.56
N ARG A 201 16.71 -16.59 19.67
CA ARG A 201 17.56 -16.69 20.87
C ARG A 201 18.90 -17.33 20.57
N ALA A 202 18.90 -18.46 19.86
CA ALA A 202 20.13 -19.16 19.46
C ALA A 202 21.04 -18.22 18.65
N TYR A 203 20.47 -17.52 17.65
CA TYR A 203 21.18 -16.52 16.86
C TYR A 203 21.77 -15.40 17.73
N CYS A 204 20.96 -14.80 18.60
CA CYS A 204 21.37 -13.68 19.46
C CYS A 204 22.45 -14.07 20.46
N GLN A 205 22.36 -15.26 21.05
CA GLN A 205 23.41 -15.79 21.92
C GLN A 205 24.71 -16.02 21.15
N ALA A 206 24.65 -16.53 19.92
CA ALA A 206 25.84 -16.71 19.07
C ALA A 206 26.48 -15.37 18.68
N VAL A 207 25.69 -14.35 18.34
CA VAL A 207 26.18 -12.99 18.07
C VAL A 207 26.83 -12.38 19.33
N ALA A 208 26.29 -12.67 20.51
CA ALA A 208 26.86 -12.24 21.80
C ALA A 208 28.09 -13.06 22.25
N GLY A 209 28.55 -14.04 21.47
CA GLY A 209 29.69 -14.90 21.82
C GLY A 209 29.39 -15.96 22.90
N LYS A 210 28.12 -16.17 23.24
CA LYS A 210 27.64 -17.15 24.23
C LYS A 210 27.42 -18.52 23.58
N ALA A 211 28.51 -19.17 23.16
CA ALA A 211 28.45 -20.35 22.29
C ALA A 211 27.73 -21.56 22.94
N ALA A 212 27.94 -21.80 24.23
CA ALA A 212 27.31 -22.93 24.93
C ALA A 212 25.79 -22.74 25.08
N GLU A 213 25.36 -21.54 25.42
CA GLU A 213 23.95 -21.17 25.52
C GLU A 213 23.28 -21.20 24.14
N ALA A 214 23.96 -20.69 23.12
CA ALA A 214 23.49 -20.72 21.74
C ALA A 214 23.31 -22.15 21.22
N GLN A 215 24.23 -23.06 21.55
CA GLN A 215 24.12 -24.48 21.21
C GLN A 215 22.89 -25.12 21.86
N LEU A 216 22.63 -24.85 23.14
CA LEU A 216 21.45 -25.37 23.84
C LEU A 216 20.14 -24.86 23.20
N SER A 217 20.05 -23.56 22.91
CA SER A 217 18.87 -22.99 22.24
C SER A 217 18.69 -23.57 20.83
N PHE A 218 19.80 -23.77 20.11
CA PHE A 218 19.79 -24.42 18.80
C PHE A 218 19.24 -25.85 18.90
N ASP A 219 19.78 -26.68 19.79
CA ASP A 219 19.34 -28.07 19.97
C ASP A 219 17.87 -28.16 20.37
N LEU A 220 17.41 -27.26 21.24
CA LEU A 220 16.00 -27.14 21.59
C LEU A 220 15.13 -26.82 20.37
N SER A 221 15.51 -25.83 19.55
CA SER A 221 14.77 -25.46 18.34
C SER A 221 14.66 -26.62 17.36
N GLN A 222 15.73 -27.41 17.23
CA GLN A 222 15.79 -28.57 16.34
C GLN A 222 14.92 -29.73 16.83
N SER A 223 14.78 -29.89 18.15
CA SER A 223 13.86 -30.86 18.75
C SER A 223 12.39 -30.51 18.54
N GLN A 224 12.05 -29.22 18.53
CA GLN A 224 10.68 -28.75 18.32
C GLN A 224 10.25 -28.85 16.85
N ALA A 225 11.06 -28.33 15.92
CA ALA A 225 10.80 -28.39 14.50
C ALA A 225 12.08 -28.30 13.67
N LYS A 226 12.30 -29.28 12.80
CA LYS A 226 13.44 -29.30 11.88
C LYS A 226 13.27 -28.23 10.80
N ASP A 227 14.29 -27.39 10.61
CA ASP A 227 14.45 -26.54 9.43
C ASP A 227 15.87 -26.74 8.87
N PRO A 228 16.05 -27.46 7.76
CA PRO A 228 17.38 -27.76 7.21
C PRO A 228 18.20 -26.51 6.86
N ILE A 229 17.54 -25.41 6.47
CA ILE A 229 18.23 -24.18 6.10
C ILE A 229 18.73 -23.48 7.35
N PHE A 230 17.87 -23.32 8.36
CA PHE A 230 18.29 -22.76 9.66
C PHE A 230 19.39 -23.62 10.29
N THR A 231 19.24 -24.95 10.28
CA THR A 231 20.24 -25.91 10.77
C THR A 231 21.61 -25.63 10.18
N ARG A 232 21.68 -25.62 8.85
CA ARG A 232 22.93 -25.45 8.10
C ARG A 232 23.61 -24.11 8.38
N LEU A 233 22.85 -23.02 8.39
CA LEU A 233 23.39 -21.67 8.64
C LEU A 233 23.81 -21.50 10.11
N MET A 234 22.99 -21.95 11.05
CA MET A 234 23.26 -21.80 12.48
C MET A 234 24.45 -22.66 12.93
N THR A 235 24.58 -23.89 12.42
CA THR A 235 25.76 -24.74 12.70
C THR A 235 27.06 -24.06 12.24
N ALA A 236 27.09 -23.45 11.05
CA ALA A 236 28.26 -22.71 10.60
C ALA A 236 28.54 -21.46 11.48
N LYS A 237 27.48 -20.79 11.94
CA LYS A 237 27.62 -19.65 12.87
C LYS A 237 28.22 -20.07 14.21
N LEU A 238 27.76 -21.18 14.79
CA LEU A 238 28.26 -21.73 16.05
C LEU A 238 29.71 -22.23 15.95
N ALA A 239 30.10 -22.77 14.79
CA ALA A 239 31.47 -23.18 14.52
C ALA A 239 32.44 -21.99 14.35
N GLY A 240 31.95 -20.75 14.35
CA GLY A 240 32.76 -19.55 14.11
C GLY A 240 33.08 -19.29 12.63
N GLY A 241 32.39 -19.97 11.70
CA GLY A 241 32.57 -19.82 10.26
C GLY A 241 32.45 -21.13 9.50
N GLY A 242 32.84 -21.10 8.22
CA GLY A 242 32.82 -22.24 7.31
C GLY A 242 32.19 -21.90 5.96
N GLN A 243 32.03 -22.92 5.11
CA GLN A 243 31.33 -22.80 3.83
C GLN A 243 30.02 -23.60 3.90
N PRO A 244 28.96 -23.05 4.54
CA PRO A 244 27.67 -23.72 4.62
C PRO A 244 26.94 -23.84 3.28
N GLY A 245 27.53 -23.39 2.17
CA GLY A 245 26.90 -23.34 0.85
C GLY A 245 26.15 -22.02 0.63
N ALA A 246 25.04 -22.10 -0.12
CA ALA A 246 24.29 -20.92 -0.58
C ALA A 246 23.62 -20.13 0.57
N ALA A 247 23.52 -18.82 0.39
CA ALA A 247 22.74 -17.94 1.25
C ALA A 247 21.25 -18.32 1.25
N SER A 248 20.54 -17.93 2.30
CA SER A 248 19.08 -17.97 2.36
C SER A 248 18.53 -16.58 2.61
N LEU A 249 17.50 -16.22 1.84
CA LEU A 249 16.84 -14.92 1.91
C LEU A 249 15.32 -15.09 2.08
N ARG A 250 14.90 -16.14 2.82
CA ARG A 250 13.49 -16.48 3.04
C ARG A 250 12.79 -15.55 4.04
N ASN A 251 13.53 -15.02 5.02
CA ASN A 251 13.05 -14.16 6.10
C ASN A 251 14.22 -13.35 6.70
N GLY A 252 13.94 -12.50 7.69
CA GLY A 252 14.91 -11.65 8.35
C GLY A 252 16.01 -12.44 9.08
N LEU A 253 15.66 -13.51 9.79
CA LEU A 253 16.65 -14.36 10.50
C LEU A 253 17.64 -15.05 9.54
N ASP A 254 17.13 -15.66 8.48
CA ASP A 254 17.96 -16.29 7.44
C ASP A 254 18.86 -15.28 6.74
N TYR A 255 18.32 -14.08 6.46
CA TYR A 255 19.09 -12.96 5.90
C TYR A 255 20.20 -12.52 6.84
N ALA A 256 19.91 -12.34 8.12
CA ALA A 256 20.89 -11.93 9.13
C ALA A 256 22.00 -12.97 9.33
N LEU A 257 21.65 -14.27 9.37
CA LEU A 257 22.61 -15.36 9.38
C LEU A 257 23.49 -15.36 8.12
N SER A 258 22.89 -15.26 6.94
CA SER A 258 23.62 -15.26 5.66
C SER A 258 24.58 -14.07 5.56
N ARG A 259 24.13 -12.88 5.94
CA ARG A 259 24.96 -11.67 6.03
C ARG A 259 26.08 -11.82 7.05
N GLY A 260 25.77 -12.32 8.25
CA GLY A 260 26.73 -12.51 9.33
C GLY A 260 27.78 -13.61 9.08
N LEU A 261 27.54 -14.47 8.09
CA LEU A 261 28.47 -15.49 7.58
C LEU A 261 29.26 -15.03 6.34
N GLY A 262 28.97 -13.84 5.80
CA GLY A 262 29.62 -13.32 4.60
C GLY A 262 29.28 -14.11 3.32
N LEU A 263 28.09 -14.72 3.24
CA LEU A 263 27.67 -15.48 2.07
C LEU A 263 27.30 -14.55 0.91
N ASP A 264 27.43 -15.04 -0.32
CA ASP A 264 26.94 -14.33 -1.52
C ASP A 264 25.41 -14.31 -1.54
N LEU A 265 24.84 -13.12 -1.35
CA LEU A 265 23.40 -12.91 -1.32
C LEU A 265 22.81 -12.76 -2.74
N SER A 266 23.63 -12.45 -3.75
CA SER A 266 23.14 -12.15 -5.11
C SER A 266 22.58 -13.38 -5.84
N ALA A 267 23.03 -14.57 -5.46
CA ALA A 267 22.60 -15.84 -6.04
C ALA A 267 21.30 -16.39 -5.44
N ALA A 268 20.85 -15.87 -4.29
CA ALA A 268 19.65 -16.35 -3.61
C ALA A 268 18.43 -15.54 -4.06
N LYS A 269 17.29 -16.22 -4.28
CA LYS A 269 16.02 -15.55 -4.54
C LYS A 269 15.45 -14.98 -3.23
N PRO A 270 15.33 -13.66 -3.07
CA PRO A 270 14.78 -13.08 -1.85
C PRO A 270 13.26 -13.24 -1.77
N ALA A 271 12.76 -13.46 -0.55
CA ALA A 271 11.36 -13.19 -0.21
C ALA A 271 11.08 -11.67 -0.32
N PRO A 272 9.82 -11.24 -0.51
CA PRO A 272 9.50 -9.83 -0.76
C PRO A 272 10.04 -8.87 0.31
N ALA A 273 9.90 -9.21 1.59
CA ALA A 273 10.43 -8.41 2.69
C ALA A 273 11.95 -8.23 2.60
N VAL A 274 12.69 -9.29 2.25
CA VAL A 274 14.15 -9.24 2.09
C VAL A 274 14.52 -8.47 0.82
N ALA A 275 13.79 -8.66 -0.27
CA ALA A 275 14.00 -7.92 -1.52
C ALA A 275 13.83 -6.41 -1.29
N ALA A 276 12.81 -6.01 -0.54
CA ALA A 276 12.55 -4.62 -0.17
C ALA A 276 13.60 -4.06 0.79
N ALA A 277 14.13 -4.87 1.71
CA ALA A 277 15.22 -4.47 2.59
C ALA A 277 16.53 -4.23 1.83
N LEU A 278 16.83 -5.07 0.83
CA LEU A 278 17.97 -4.95 -0.06
C LEU A 278 17.83 -3.78 -1.04
N ALA A 279 16.60 -3.36 -1.35
CA ALA A 279 16.35 -2.17 -2.14
C ALA A 279 16.72 -0.90 -1.34
N ALA A 280 17.50 0.00 -1.93
CA ALA A 280 17.85 1.28 -1.28
C ALA A 280 16.61 2.16 -1.02
N SER A 281 15.60 2.05 -1.88
CA SER A 281 14.35 2.84 -1.83
C SER A 281 13.22 2.11 -1.11
N GLY A 282 12.16 2.84 -0.74
CA GLY A 282 10.91 2.23 -0.25
C GLY A 282 10.24 1.34 -1.31
N PRO A 283 9.10 0.69 -0.99
CA PRO A 283 8.43 -0.20 -1.92
C PRO A 283 8.15 0.48 -3.26
N ALA A 284 8.72 -0.07 -4.33
CA ALA A 284 8.54 0.46 -5.67
C ALA A 284 7.14 0.11 -6.20
N GLU A 285 6.59 0.99 -7.05
CA GLU A 285 5.41 0.62 -7.84
C GLU A 285 5.75 -0.56 -8.77
N PRO A 286 4.80 -1.48 -9.00
CA PRO A 286 5.05 -2.63 -9.86
C PRO A 286 5.25 -2.15 -11.30
N THR A 287 6.39 -2.49 -11.88
CA THR A 287 6.65 -2.28 -13.30
C THR A 287 6.22 -3.52 -14.08
N PHE A 288 5.29 -3.35 -15.02
CA PHE A 288 4.87 -4.42 -15.92
C PHE A 288 5.62 -4.29 -17.23
N ASP A 289 6.39 -5.33 -17.59
CA ASP A 289 7.06 -5.39 -18.89
C ASP A 289 6.00 -5.64 -19.98
N THR A 290 5.54 -4.56 -20.60
CA THR A 290 4.53 -4.62 -21.66
C THR A 290 5.04 -5.33 -22.92
N SER A 291 6.37 -5.49 -23.08
CA SER A 291 6.95 -6.24 -24.20
C SER A 291 6.76 -7.76 -24.06
N ALA A 292 6.49 -8.24 -22.84
CA ALA A 292 6.16 -9.64 -22.58
C ALA A 292 4.68 -9.97 -22.87
N ILE A 293 3.84 -8.96 -23.15
CA ILE A 293 2.44 -9.16 -23.54
C ILE A 293 2.38 -9.65 -24.99
N ALA A 294 1.45 -10.56 -25.29
CA ALA A 294 1.28 -11.09 -26.63
C ALA A 294 1.10 -9.98 -27.68
N ALA A 295 1.77 -10.09 -28.83
CA ALA A 295 1.85 -9.03 -29.83
C ALA A 295 0.48 -8.56 -30.36
N ASP A 296 -0.51 -9.46 -30.41
CA ASP A 296 -1.89 -9.14 -30.79
C ASP A 296 -2.64 -8.31 -29.74
N LEU A 297 -2.16 -8.29 -28.50
CA LEU A 297 -2.71 -7.49 -27.39
C LEU A 297 -1.89 -6.21 -27.13
N ALA A 298 -0.76 -6.02 -27.81
CA ALA A 298 0.12 -4.85 -27.60
C ALA A 298 -0.59 -3.50 -27.73
N PRO A 299 -1.49 -3.25 -28.72
CA PRO A 299 -2.23 -1.99 -28.80
C PRO A 299 -3.07 -1.71 -27.55
N ILE A 300 -3.67 -2.75 -26.97
CA ILE A 300 -4.49 -2.65 -25.76
C ILE A 300 -3.60 -2.38 -24.54
N ALA A 301 -2.47 -3.07 -24.44
CA ALA A 301 -1.51 -2.84 -23.38
C ALA A 301 -0.97 -1.40 -23.37
N THR A 302 -0.61 -0.88 -24.55
CA THR A 302 -0.18 0.52 -24.72
C THR A 302 -1.28 1.47 -24.29
N ALA A 303 -2.52 1.25 -24.73
CA ALA A 303 -3.65 2.12 -24.35
C ALA A 303 -3.85 2.19 -22.83
N ILE A 304 -3.84 1.04 -22.16
CA ILE A 304 -3.98 0.96 -20.69
C ILE A 304 -2.78 1.62 -19.98
N HIS A 305 -1.56 1.41 -20.48
CA HIS A 305 -0.35 1.98 -19.90
C HIS A 305 -0.33 3.52 -20.02
N ASP A 306 -0.62 4.02 -21.22
CA ASP A 306 -0.59 5.45 -21.55
C ASP A 306 -1.86 6.21 -21.09
N ARG A 307 -2.84 5.48 -20.53
CA ARG A 307 -4.12 6.02 -20.03
C ARG A 307 -4.95 6.65 -21.14
N THR A 308 -4.95 6.03 -22.31
CA THR A 308 -5.75 6.44 -23.48
C THR A 308 -6.88 5.45 -23.71
N ASP A 309 -8.04 5.94 -24.15
CA ASP A 309 -9.17 5.09 -24.49
C ASP A 309 -9.04 4.51 -25.91
N ILE A 310 -9.39 3.24 -26.10
CA ILE A 310 -9.47 2.63 -27.42
C ILE A 310 -10.72 3.16 -28.15
N SER A 311 -10.54 3.70 -29.35
CA SER A 311 -11.67 4.18 -30.16
C SER A 311 -12.59 3.03 -30.58
N TYR A 312 -13.87 3.30 -30.86
CA TYR A 312 -14.79 2.27 -31.35
C TYR A 312 -14.30 1.61 -32.65
N ALA A 313 -13.66 2.36 -33.54
CA ALA A 313 -13.10 1.84 -34.78
C ALA A 313 -11.95 0.86 -34.50
N ASP A 314 -11.02 1.23 -33.61
CA ASP A 314 -9.89 0.38 -33.23
C ASP A 314 -10.35 -0.86 -32.47
N PHE A 315 -11.33 -0.71 -31.59
CA PHE A 315 -11.98 -1.80 -30.88
C PHE A 315 -12.54 -2.85 -31.86
N MET A 316 -13.32 -2.41 -32.84
CA MET A 316 -13.88 -3.31 -33.85
C MET A 316 -12.81 -3.90 -34.75
N GLY A 317 -11.77 -3.12 -35.09
CA GLY A 317 -10.61 -3.58 -35.84
C GLY A 317 -9.88 -4.74 -35.13
N LEU A 318 -9.57 -4.58 -33.83
CA LEU A 318 -8.92 -5.60 -33.00
C LEU A 318 -9.78 -6.86 -32.89
N LEU A 319 -11.08 -6.72 -32.63
CA LEU A 319 -11.98 -7.87 -32.50
C LEU A 319 -12.14 -8.65 -33.81
N ASN A 320 -12.21 -7.95 -34.95
CA ASN A 320 -12.31 -8.55 -36.27
C ASN A 320 -11.01 -9.22 -36.72
N ALA A 321 -9.85 -8.66 -36.33
CA ALA A 321 -8.54 -9.26 -36.59
C ALA A 321 -8.29 -10.53 -35.77
N ALA A 322 -9.00 -10.71 -34.66
CA ALA A 322 -8.84 -11.88 -33.79
C ALA A 322 -9.31 -13.18 -34.45
N THR A 323 -8.40 -14.16 -34.53
CA THR A 323 -8.68 -15.52 -35.00
C THR A 323 -9.53 -16.30 -34.00
N PRO A 324 -10.16 -17.43 -34.37
CA PRO A 324 -10.89 -18.27 -33.41
C PRO A 324 -10.07 -18.68 -32.18
N LYS A 325 -8.74 -18.83 -32.31
CA LYS A 325 -7.83 -19.18 -31.21
C LYS A 325 -7.54 -18.01 -30.28
N THR A 326 -7.50 -16.78 -30.81
CA THR A 326 -7.12 -15.56 -30.06
C THR A 326 -8.32 -14.71 -29.65
N ARG A 327 -9.51 -15.04 -30.15
CA ARG A 327 -10.74 -14.27 -29.93
C ARG A 327 -11.07 -14.12 -28.45
N GLN A 328 -10.99 -15.19 -27.67
CA GLN A 328 -11.34 -15.14 -26.25
C GLN A 328 -10.39 -14.24 -25.45
N ARG A 329 -9.07 -14.37 -25.64
CA ARG A 329 -8.09 -13.50 -24.98
C ARG A 329 -8.20 -12.05 -25.46
N THR A 330 -8.50 -11.82 -26.73
CA THR A 330 -8.72 -10.46 -27.27
C THR A 330 -9.97 -9.84 -26.63
N GLN A 331 -11.06 -10.60 -26.49
CA GLN A 331 -12.27 -10.13 -25.82
C GLN A 331 -12.03 -9.78 -24.34
N ALA A 332 -11.28 -10.62 -23.63
CA ALA A 332 -10.88 -10.34 -22.26
C ALA A 332 -9.99 -9.09 -22.15
N ALA A 333 -9.02 -8.93 -23.05
CA ALA A 333 -8.14 -7.77 -23.11
C ALA A 333 -8.92 -6.47 -23.37
N LEU A 334 -9.81 -6.47 -24.36
CA LEU A 334 -10.69 -5.31 -24.63
C LEU A 334 -11.62 -5.02 -23.47
N LEU A 335 -12.05 -6.03 -22.70
CA LEU A 335 -12.89 -5.82 -21.53
C LEU A 335 -12.11 -5.17 -20.38
N PHE A 336 -10.81 -5.48 -20.21
CA PHE A 336 -9.95 -4.77 -19.26
C PHE A 336 -9.87 -3.26 -19.56
N ASP A 337 -9.70 -2.88 -20.83
CA ASP A 337 -9.75 -1.48 -21.25
C ASP A 337 -11.13 -0.87 -20.98
N ALA A 338 -12.19 -1.53 -21.43
CA ALA A 338 -13.56 -1.02 -21.32
C ALA A 338 -14.02 -0.74 -19.88
N VAL A 339 -13.55 -1.51 -18.89
CA VAL A 339 -13.91 -1.28 -17.46
C VAL A 339 -13.07 -0.18 -16.79
N LEU A 340 -11.99 0.28 -17.41
CA LEU A 340 -11.20 1.43 -16.96
C LEU A 340 -11.77 2.76 -17.44
N GLN A 341 -12.56 2.73 -18.52
CA GLN A 341 -13.22 3.91 -19.08
C GLN A 341 -14.23 4.52 -18.09
N PRO A 342 -14.44 5.86 -18.09
CA PRO A 342 -15.39 6.52 -17.19
C PRO A 342 -16.83 6.00 -17.30
N SER A 343 -17.23 5.59 -18.50
CA SER A 343 -18.51 4.95 -18.79
C SER A 343 -18.27 3.67 -19.55
N PHE A 344 -18.90 2.58 -19.12
CA PHE A 344 -18.80 1.31 -19.82
C PHE A 344 -19.37 1.45 -21.25
N PRO A 345 -18.56 1.25 -22.31
CA PRO A 345 -19.01 1.49 -23.67
C PRO A 345 -20.09 0.47 -24.05
N PRO A 346 -21.24 0.87 -24.63
CA PRO A 346 -22.31 -0.05 -25.03
C PRO A 346 -21.81 -1.16 -25.96
N ALA A 347 -20.82 -0.86 -26.81
CA ALA A 347 -20.16 -1.81 -27.68
C ALA A 347 -19.42 -2.94 -26.93
N ALA A 348 -18.95 -2.70 -25.71
CA ALA A 348 -18.31 -3.73 -24.89
C ALA A 348 -19.30 -4.74 -24.31
N ALA A 349 -20.62 -4.49 -24.38
CA ALA A 349 -21.63 -5.47 -23.96
C ALA A 349 -21.51 -6.79 -24.73
N PHE A 350 -21.09 -6.74 -26.00
CA PHE A 350 -20.84 -7.93 -26.82
C PHE A 350 -19.67 -8.80 -26.32
N LEU A 351 -18.76 -8.23 -25.51
CA LEU A 351 -17.62 -8.97 -24.93
C LEU A 351 -18.02 -9.86 -23.76
N LEU A 352 -19.16 -9.58 -23.11
CA LEU A 352 -19.59 -10.27 -21.88
C LEU A 352 -19.80 -11.78 -22.10
N ASN A 353 -20.14 -12.19 -23.33
CA ASN A 353 -20.31 -13.61 -23.67
C ASN A 353 -18.97 -14.35 -23.90
N GLY A 354 -17.87 -13.62 -24.07
CA GLY A 354 -16.55 -14.19 -24.38
C GLY A 354 -15.69 -14.48 -23.16
N VAL A 355 -16.02 -13.90 -22.00
CA VAL A 355 -15.18 -14.00 -20.80
C VAL A 355 -15.74 -15.07 -19.86
N PRO A 356 -14.90 -16.05 -19.42
CA PRO A 356 -15.34 -17.04 -18.44
C PRO A 356 -15.83 -16.37 -17.15
N PRO A 357 -16.86 -16.94 -16.49
CA PRO A 357 -17.33 -16.40 -15.23
C PRO A 357 -16.23 -16.44 -14.17
N GLY A 358 -16.34 -15.52 -13.22
CA GLY A 358 -15.50 -15.51 -12.03
C GLY A 358 -15.69 -16.76 -11.16
N ARG A 359 -14.73 -17.01 -10.27
CA ARG A 359 -14.76 -18.11 -9.29
C ARG A 359 -15.06 -17.63 -7.89
N THR A 360 -15.05 -16.32 -7.65
CA THR A 360 -15.37 -15.70 -6.37
C THR A 360 -16.82 -16.01 -5.95
N SER A 361 -17.05 -16.10 -4.63
CA SER A 361 -18.39 -16.31 -4.08
C SER A 361 -19.31 -15.12 -4.41
N VAL A 362 -20.58 -15.41 -4.69
CA VAL A 362 -21.58 -14.37 -5.00
C VAL A 362 -21.71 -13.33 -3.88
N ALA A 363 -21.56 -13.74 -2.62
CA ALA A 363 -21.63 -12.82 -1.49
C ALA A 363 -20.49 -11.79 -1.51
N LEU A 364 -19.28 -12.22 -1.85
CA LEU A 364 -18.12 -11.33 -1.94
C LEU A 364 -18.22 -10.40 -3.16
N ASP A 365 -18.73 -10.91 -4.29
CA ASP A 365 -19.03 -10.10 -5.48
C ASP A 365 -20.02 -8.97 -5.16
N VAL A 366 -21.13 -9.29 -4.48
CA VAL A 366 -22.15 -8.29 -4.07
C VAL A 366 -21.55 -7.26 -3.13
N ALA A 367 -20.72 -7.68 -2.17
CA ALA A 367 -20.07 -6.77 -1.25
C ALA A 367 -19.10 -5.80 -1.98
N LEU A 368 -18.32 -6.32 -2.94
CA LEU A 368 -17.38 -5.51 -3.73
C LEU A 368 -18.11 -4.49 -4.60
N ASP A 369 -19.21 -4.88 -5.26
CA ASP A 369 -20.02 -4.00 -6.09
C ASP A 369 -20.70 -2.88 -5.28
N GLU A 370 -21.20 -3.21 -4.09
CA GLU A 370 -21.83 -2.25 -3.18
C GLU A 370 -20.80 -1.29 -2.57
N ALA A 371 -19.65 -1.79 -2.13
CA ALA A 371 -18.57 -0.96 -1.59
C ALA A 371 -18.03 0.02 -2.64
N SER A 372 -17.77 -0.47 -3.86
CA SER A 372 -17.27 0.35 -4.96
C SER A 372 -18.31 1.35 -5.45
N GLY A 373 -19.60 0.97 -5.48
CA GLY A 373 -20.70 1.88 -5.82
C GLY A 373 -20.90 3.01 -4.83
N ALA A 374 -20.75 2.70 -3.54
CA ALA A 374 -20.80 3.69 -2.46
C ALA A 374 -19.49 4.49 -2.29
N LYS A 375 -18.47 4.26 -3.13
CA LYS A 375 -17.14 4.87 -3.05
C LYS A 375 -16.45 4.68 -1.69
N ARG A 376 -16.68 3.53 -1.04
CA ARG A 376 -15.99 3.12 0.18
C ARG A 376 -14.61 2.58 -0.20
N MET A 377 -13.64 3.49 -0.35
CA MET A 377 -12.32 3.21 -0.94
C MET A 377 -11.56 2.11 -0.19
N GLY A 378 -11.42 2.23 1.13
CA GLY A 378 -10.72 1.24 1.96
C GLY A 378 -11.39 -0.13 1.90
N GLU A 379 -12.72 -0.18 2.00
CA GLU A 379 -13.48 -1.43 1.91
C GLU A 379 -13.38 -2.10 0.53
N THR A 380 -13.48 -1.32 -0.54
CA THR A 380 -13.31 -1.82 -1.92
C THR A 380 -11.93 -2.44 -2.10
N ALA A 381 -10.89 -1.78 -1.58
CA ALA A 381 -9.54 -2.32 -1.64
C ALA A 381 -9.39 -3.60 -0.81
N LEU A 382 -9.92 -3.64 0.41
CA LEU A 382 -9.84 -4.84 1.26
C LEU A 382 -10.59 -6.02 0.66
N LEU A 383 -11.76 -5.81 0.04
CA LEU A 383 -12.51 -6.87 -0.63
C LEU A 383 -11.77 -7.38 -1.87
N ALA A 384 -11.19 -6.50 -2.68
CA ALA A 384 -10.33 -6.91 -3.79
C ALA A 384 -9.12 -7.72 -3.31
N LEU A 385 -8.48 -7.31 -2.21
CA LEU A 385 -7.36 -8.03 -1.60
C LEU A 385 -7.78 -9.37 -0.98
N TRP A 386 -9.00 -9.46 -0.45
CA TRP A 386 -9.58 -10.72 0.01
C TRP A 386 -9.62 -11.71 -1.15
N GLU A 387 -10.23 -11.33 -2.28
CA GLU A 387 -10.28 -12.19 -3.47
C GLU A 387 -8.89 -12.63 -3.94
N CYS A 388 -7.92 -11.70 -3.92
CA CYS A 388 -6.53 -12.01 -4.27
C CYS A 388 -5.91 -13.05 -3.34
N ALA A 389 -6.15 -12.94 -2.03
CA ALA A 389 -5.62 -13.87 -1.04
C ALA A 389 -6.27 -15.26 -1.16
N ASP A 390 -7.60 -15.32 -1.31
CA ASP A 390 -8.35 -16.58 -1.44
C ASP A 390 -8.05 -17.31 -2.77
N ALA A 391 -7.73 -16.57 -3.84
CA ALA A 391 -7.31 -17.17 -5.11
C ALA A 391 -6.00 -17.99 -5.01
N GLY A 392 -5.15 -17.65 -4.04
CA GLY A 392 -3.92 -18.37 -3.74
C GLY A 392 -2.98 -18.53 -4.95
N PRO A 393 -2.23 -19.65 -5.04
CA PRO A 393 -1.25 -19.85 -6.11
C PRO A 393 -1.85 -19.97 -7.51
N SER A 394 -3.16 -20.27 -7.61
CA SER A 394 -3.86 -20.37 -8.89
C SER A 394 -4.07 -19.00 -9.54
N GLY A 395 -4.01 -17.93 -8.75
CA GLY A 395 -4.29 -16.57 -9.19
C GLY A 395 -5.78 -16.34 -9.48
N LEU A 396 -6.13 -15.06 -9.64
CA LEU A 396 -7.48 -14.65 -10.00
C LEU A 396 -7.90 -15.21 -11.35
N SER A 397 -9.17 -15.61 -11.48
CA SER A 397 -9.73 -15.86 -12.80
C SER A 397 -9.84 -14.53 -13.58
N VAL A 398 -9.93 -14.62 -14.91
CA VAL A 398 -10.09 -13.43 -15.77
C VAL A 398 -11.35 -12.65 -15.38
N GLY A 399 -12.46 -13.34 -15.10
CA GLY A 399 -13.71 -12.72 -14.67
C GLY A 399 -13.58 -11.96 -13.35
N ASP A 400 -13.00 -12.59 -12.32
CA ASP A 400 -12.80 -11.94 -11.00
C ASP A 400 -11.89 -10.71 -11.14
N ARG A 401 -10.81 -10.83 -11.91
CA ARG A 401 -9.87 -9.73 -12.14
C ARG A 401 -10.54 -8.53 -12.83
N ILE A 402 -11.38 -8.76 -13.84
CA ILE A 402 -12.11 -7.68 -14.53
C ILE A 402 -13.07 -6.95 -13.57
N ARG A 403 -13.73 -7.69 -12.67
CA ARG A 403 -14.58 -7.08 -11.64
C ARG A 403 -13.76 -6.23 -10.67
N ILE A 404 -12.62 -6.74 -10.20
CA ILE A 404 -11.71 -5.99 -9.33
C ILE A 404 -11.24 -4.70 -10.00
N VAL A 405 -10.80 -4.76 -11.27
CA VAL A 405 -10.38 -3.56 -12.03
C VAL A 405 -11.50 -2.51 -12.05
N ARG A 406 -12.74 -2.93 -12.35
CA ARG A 406 -13.90 -2.03 -12.37
C ARG A 406 -14.19 -1.44 -10.99
N ALA A 407 -14.17 -2.27 -9.95
CA ALA A 407 -14.46 -1.87 -8.58
C ALA A 407 -13.44 -0.85 -8.06
N LEU A 408 -12.14 -1.12 -8.25
CA LEU A 408 -11.06 -0.21 -7.89
C LEU A 408 -11.20 1.14 -8.61
N ARG A 409 -11.49 1.12 -9.92
CA ARG A 409 -11.72 2.35 -10.70
C ARG A 409 -12.90 3.17 -10.15
N ARG A 410 -14.04 2.53 -9.87
CA ARG A 410 -15.23 3.19 -9.29
C ARG A 410 -14.96 3.80 -7.92
N ALA A 411 -14.10 3.17 -7.12
CA ALA A 411 -13.67 3.66 -5.82
C ALA A 411 -12.60 4.77 -5.88
N GLY A 412 -12.11 5.14 -7.07
CA GLY A 412 -11.06 6.16 -7.25
C GLY A 412 -9.63 5.63 -7.11
N LEU A 413 -9.43 4.32 -7.14
CA LEU A 413 -8.13 3.64 -7.07
C LEU A 413 -7.56 3.38 -8.47
N ASP A 414 -7.46 4.44 -9.26
CA ASP A 414 -7.11 4.43 -10.69
C ASP A 414 -5.81 3.72 -11.05
N ALA A 415 -4.76 4.02 -10.30
CA ALA A 415 -3.45 3.42 -10.55
C ALA A 415 -3.46 1.91 -10.26
N ASP A 416 -4.19 1.48 -9.22
CA ASP A 416 -4.30 0.05 -8.88
C ASP A 416 -5.13 -0.68 -9.92
N ALA A 417 -6.27 -0.10 -10.35
CA ALA A 417 -7.10 -0.68 -11.40
C ALA A 417 -6.27 -0.95 -12.67
N ARG A 418 -5.42 0.00 -13.09
CA ARG A 418 -4.52 -0.20 -14.23
C ARG A 418 -3.46 -1.28 -13.99
N ALA A 419 -2.85 -1.31 -12.80
CA ALA A 419 -1.89 -2.34 -12.44
C ALA A 419 -2.52 -3.75 -12.52
N PHE A 420 -3.74 -3.91 -12.00
CA PHE A 420 -4.49 -5.16 -12.10
C PHE A 420 -4.81 -5.55 -13.54
N ALA A 421 -5.14 -4.58 -14.39
CA ALA A 421 -5.41 -4.80 -15.81
C ALA A 421 -4.15 -5.23 -16.58
N LEU A 422 -3.01 -4.55 -16.40
CA LEU A 422 -1.74 -4.90 -17.04
C LEU A 422 -1.24 -6.28 -16.60
N GLU A 423 -1.32 -6.59 -15.30
CA GLU A 423 -1.03 -7.94 -14.78
C GLU A 423 -1.98 -8.98 -15.38
N GLY A 424 -3.25 -8.62 -15.59
CA GLY A 424 -4.24 -9.45 -16.26
C GLY A 424 -3.87 -9.75 -17.71
N LEU A 425 -3.44 -8.74 -18.47
CA LEU A 425 -2.99 -8.91 -19.86
C LEU A 425 -1.79 -9.85 -19.96
N LEU A 426 -0.83 -9.74 -19.06
CA LEU A 426 0.33 -10.66 -18.99
C LEU A 426 -0.08 -12.12 -18.71
N ALA A 427 -1.21 -12.32 -18.03
CA ALA A 427 -1.73 -13.66 -17.73
C ALA A 427 -2.54 -14.27 -18.89
N LEU A 428 -2.93 -13.48 -19.89
CA LEU A 428 -3.65 -13.97 -21.08
C LEU A 428 -2.66 -14.65 -22.05
N LYS A 429 -2.70 -15.98 -22.10
CA LYS A 429 -1.86 -16.79 -23.01
C LYS A 429 -2.57 -17.11 -24.32
#